data_AF-A0A8H4LDF7-F1
#
_entry.id   AF-A0A8H4LDF7-F1
#
_cell.length_a   1.000
_cell.length_b   1.000
_cell.length_c   1.000
_cell.angle_alpha   90.00
_cell.angle_beta   90.00
_cell.angle_gamma   90.00
#
_symmetry.space_group_name_H-M   'P 1'
#
loop_
_entity.id
_entity.type
_entity.pdbx_description
1 polymer ?
#
loop_
_entity_poly.entity_id
_entity_poly.type
_entity_poly.pdbx_seq_one_letter_code
_entity_poly.pdbx_strand_id
1 'polypeptide(L)'
;MLVLTGALRQTKHAAELCALLVNDLYGELPSLVQHTALTPRYLRNGLAVLIQQNLLYHHTDPDTDVTSYQANPDACYNLVRSGKILDIIENQYGTAERELVQTLMLLGHARIADLSHAFGSRAPRINGHTNGDHDSRNGLIESESHLNYVLVRLIRAEIIETVRPDSFRNPQDVYREIENEVTQTRPGEKVTKTKGEAQRQIIDRIRTFRDQSTTLKRQLDQSGDFGTKRRKLTNGSAQNGHVQDHDAPRLNPNVVVRLNHERCLVELRNQRLASFAADMLGEVTGEVYRTVLGLLTSDFSRCRPDPLLDEVAPGQQPAVSTVDIFEHLDKSLNVQSGIGKTSKDKIDSQSAERVRETAPDTDDDSDDSDAGPPGRKKTFDVDEDDDEWADDDDQTGEATNGERESRVTFEDSANANDSRISQMRRHLLLLAESKHQFLRHCGRYGRGQWTVDFDRLMGRLRETELDAIIEQSHGRHGLRLTRILREKGKLDEKMLPSAALMKKTDVQGKMLAMQMAGIVDVQEVPKDSSRLANRTLFFWYFDKERAQAQALDDIYKAMLRCLQTLQVERHKERNILSFVERKDVQGKEEEVMTAEHYNKYNTHLEVQNKLVGQVMRLDELVSVLRDY
;
A
#
# COMPACT_ATOMS: atom_id res chain seq x y z
N MET A 1 -16.66 25.23 19.84
CA MET A 1 -17.55 24.06 19.90
C MET A 1 -16.90 22.98 19.04
N LEU A 2 -16.15 22.05 19.64
CA LEU A 2 -15.56 20.95 18.89
C LEU A 2 -16.63 19.88 18.75
N VAL A 3 -17.55 20.12 17.82
CA VAL A 3 -18.54 19.12 17.47
C VAL A 3 -17.77 18.01 16.75
N LEU A 4 -17.76 16.81 17.32
CA LEU A 4 -17.41 15.57 16.62
C LEU A 4 -18.48 15.24 15.55
N THR A 5 -18.87 16.22 14.75
CA THR A 5 -19.76 16.08 13.59
C THR A 5 -18.96 16.34 12.34
N GLY A 6 -18.08 15.40 12.02
CA GLY A 6 -17.52 15.23 10.69
C GLY A 6 -17.83 13.81 10.27
N ALA A 7 -18.68 13.65 9.26
CA ALA A 7 -19.12 12.38 8.73
C ALA A 7 -17.94 11.65 8.06
N LEU A 8 -17.25 10.83 8.84
CA LEU A 8 -16.61 9.59 8.42
C LEU A 8 -17.03 8.56 9.46
N ARG A 9 -17.61 7.44 9.02
CA ARG A 9 -18.08 6.31 9.85
C ARG A 9 -16.89 5.67 10.58
N GLN A 10 -16.32 6.35 11.56
CA GLN A 10 -15.32 5.74 12.44
C GLN A 10 -16.05 4.96 13.50
N THR A 11 -15.70 3.69 13.60
CA THR A 11 -16.22 2.85 14.66
C THR A 11 -15.68 3.36 16.00
N LYS A 12 -16.41 3.05 17.06
CA LYS A 12 -16.00 3.42 18.42
C LYS A 12 -14.57 2.96 18.73
N HIS A 13 -14.21 1.73 18.33
CA HIS A 13 -12.88 1.18 18.59
C HIS A 13 -11.77 1.90 17.81
N ALA A 14 -12.05 2.34 16.57
CA ALA A 14 -11.08 3.13 15.80
C ALA A 14 -10.79 4.49 16.45
N ALA A 15 -11.82 5.17 16.96
CA ALA A 15 -11.67 6.44 17.66
C ALA A 15 -10.92 6.27 19.00
N GLU A 16 -11.24 5.24 19.78
CA GLU A 16 -10.53 4.90 21.03
C GLU A 16 -9.06 4.54 20.77
N LEU A 17 -8.78 3.81 19.69
CA LEU A 17 -7.42 3.48 19.27
C LEU A 17 -6.62 4.74 18.94
N CYS A 18 -7.18 5.65 18.13
CA CYS A 18 -6.53 6.92 17.80
C CYS A 18 -6.24 7.75 19.05
N ALA A 19 -7.22 7.87 19.96
CA ALA A 19 -7.03 8.59 21.21
C ALA A 19 -5.91 7.97 22.07
N LEU A 20 -5.86 6.63 22.16
CA LEU A 20 -4.83 5.94 22.92
C LEU A 20 -3.44 6.12 22.31
N LEU A 21 -3.31 6.09 20.98
CA LEU A 21 -2.04 6.30 20.28
C LEU A 21 -1.48 7.70 20.52
N VAL A 22 -2.35 8.71 20.39
CA VAL A 22 -1.94 10.09 20.64
C VAL A 22 -1.56 10.26 22.12
N ASN A 23 -2.31 9.65 23.04
CA ASN A 23 -1.99 9.68 24.47
C ASN A 23 -0.67 8.97 24.81
N ASP A 24 -0.35 7.86 24.15
CA ASP A 24 0.89 7.11 24.40
C ASP A 24 2.13 7.88 23.90
N LEU A 25 2.02 8.59 22.78
CA LEU A 25 3.14 9.31 22.16
C LEU A 25 3.32 10.74 22.67
N TYR A 26 2.22 11.44 23.00
CA TYR A 26 2.24 12.86 23.35
C TYR A 26 1.68 13.16 24.75
N GLY A 27 1.25 12.13 25.49
CA GLY A 27 0.67 12.24 26.83
C GLY A 27 -0.84 12.49 26.82
N GLU A 28 -1.47 12.43 28.00
CA GLU A 28 -2.92 12.65 28.15
C GLU A 28 -3.32 14.04 27.65
N LEU A 29 -4.07 14.07 26.55
CA LEU A 29 -4.59 15.31 26.02
C LEU A 29 -5.96 15.64 26.61
N PRO A 30 -6.17 16.91 26.99
CA PRO A 30 -7.47 17.35 27.45
C PRO A 30 -8.47 17.54 26.32
N SER A 31 -9.66 16.97 26.50
CA SER A 31 -10.88 17.44 25.83
C SER A 31 -11.12 18.93 26.18
N LEU A 32 -11.51 19.78 25.22
CA LEU A 32 -11.43 21.24 25.39
C LEU A 32 -12.13 21.81 26.64
N VAL A 33 -11.58 22.95 27.09
CA VAL A 33 -11.81 23.85 28.25
C VAL A 33 -13.22 23.98 28.86
N GLN A 34 -14.30 23.55 28.20
CA GLN A 34 -15.62 23.45 28.84
C GLN A 34 -15.84 22.12 29.57
N HIS A 35 -15.04 21.09 29.26
CA HIS A 35 -15.05 19.78 29.91
C HIS A 35 -13.75 19.45 30.65
N THR A 36 -12.75 20.33 30.61
CA THR A 36 -11.49 20.17 31.36
C THR A 36 -11.24 21.35 32.27
N ALA A 37 -10.82 21.05 33.51
CA ALA A 37 -10.43 22.03 34.51
C ALA A 37 -9.04 22.65 34.23
N LEU A 38 -8.65 22.80 32.95
CA LEU A 38 -7.33 23.27 32.56
C LEU A 38 -7.32 24.76 32.25
N THR A 39 -6.17 25.38 32.54
CA THR A 39 -5.97 26.80 32.23
C THR A 39 -5.80 27.01 30.73
N PRO A 40 -6.21 28.18 30.19
CA PRO A 40 -6.05 28.51 28.77
C PRO A 40 -4.61 28.40 28.26
N ARG A 41 -3.61 28.60 29.14
CA ARG A 41 -2.19 28.47 28.79
C ARG A 41 -1.82 27.04 28.44
N TYR A 42 -2.25 26.06 29.25
CA TYR A 42 -1.98 24.65 28.97
C TYR A 42 -2.75 24.17 27.74
N LEU A 43 -3.97 24.66 27.52
CA LEU A 43 -4.72 24.35 26.30
C LEU A 43 -3.98 24.83 25.04
N ARG A 44 -3.49 26.08 25.02
CA ARG A 44 -2.74 26.61 23.87
C ARG A 44 -1.48 25.80 23.58
N ASN A 45 -0.75 25.40 24.62
CA ASN A 45 0.43 24.54 24.46
C ASN A 45 0.07 23.17 23.87
N GLY A 46 -1.00 22.53 24.37
CA GLY A 46 -1.47 21.25 23.84
C GLY A 46 -1.91 21.35 22.38
N LEU A 47 -2.69 22.37 22.04
CA LEU A 47 -3.11 22.64 20.66
C LEU A 47 -1.92 22.90 19.74
N ALA A 48 -0.91 23.64 20.19
CA ALA A 48 0.29 23.90 19.40
C ALA A 48 1.05 22.60 19.07
N VAL A 49 1.21 21.68 20.04
CA VAL A 49 1.85 20.37 19.82
C VAL A 49 1.04 19.53 18.84
N LEU A 50 -0.28 19.50 18.99
CA LEU A 50 -1.15 18.73 18.11
C LEU A 50 -1.17 19.24 16.67
N ILE A 51 -1.16 20.56 16.47
CA ILE A 51 -1.02 21.17 15.15
C ILE A 51 0.37 20.88 14.56
N GLN A 52 1.43 20.99 15.38
CA GLN A 52 2.80 20.68 14.96
C GLN A 52 2.90 19.26 14.36
N GLN A 53 2.23 18.31 15.00
CA GLN A 53 2.21 16.89 14.61
C GLN A 53 1.12 16.55 13.58
N ASN A 54 0.44 17.55 13.00
CA ASN A 54 -0.62 17.39 11.99
C ASN A 54 -1.82 16.54 12.46
N LEU A 55 -2.06 16.47 13.77
CA LEU A 55 -3.12 15.67 14.39
C LEU A 55 -4.46 16.42 14.49
N LEU A 56 -4.45 17.72 14.21
CA LEU A 56 -5.64 18.57 14.17
C LEU A 56 -5.72 19.32 12.85
N TYR A 57 -6.93 19.35 12.29
CA TYR A 57 -7.34 20.39 11.38
C TYR A 57 -7.66 21.67 12.15
N HIS A 58 -7.37 22.82 11.55
CA HIS A 58 -7.80 24.11 12.08
C HIS A 58 -8.21 25.06 10.96
N HIS A 59 -9.18 25.91 11.26
CA HIS A 59 -9.62 26.96 10.35
C HIS A 59 -10.15 28.14 11.13
N THR A 60 -9.61 29.32 10.84
CA THR A 60 -10.12 30.60 11.34
C THR A 60 -11.03 31.19 10.30
N ASP A 61 -12.29 31.37 10.66
CA ASP A 61 -13.29 32.02 9.83
C ASP A 61 -12.96 33.54 9.76
N PRO A 62 -12.75 34.10 8.55
CA PRO A 62 -12.39 35.50 8.39
C PRO A 62 -13.50 36.48 8.83
N ASP A 63 -14.77 36.06 8.82
CA ASP A 63 -15.89 36.94 9.15
C ASP A 63 -16.12 37.03 10.67
N THR A 64 -15.90 35.92 11.39
CA THR A 64 -16.16 35.83 12.83
C THR A 64 -14.91 35.87 13.70
N ASP A 65 -13.71 35.74 13.12
CA ASP A 65 -12.41 35.60 13.81
C ASP A 65 -12.40 34.43 14.84
N VAL A 66 -13.27 33.44 14.63
CA VAL A 66 -13.36 32.24 15.47
C VAL A 66 -12.57 31.10 14.83
N THR A 67 -11.58 30.57 15.55
CA THR A 67 -10.85 29.37 15.13
C THR A 67 -11.58 28.10 15.56
N SER A 68 -11.92 27.28 14.58
CA SER A 68 -12.38 25.91 14.76
C SER A 68 -11.20 24.94 14.72
N TYR A 69 -11.26 23.90 15.54
CA TYR A 69 -10.29 22.81 15.57
C TYR A 69 -11.05 21.50 15.34
N GLN A 70 -10.45 20.52 14.65
CA GLN A 70 -11.04 19.21 14.45
C GLN A 70 -9.95 18.14 14.48
N ALA A 71 -10.23 16.96 15.05
CA ALA A 71 -9.27 15.85 14.99
C ALA A 71 -9.04 15.39 13.55
N ASN A 72 -7.78 15.15 13.20
CA ASN A 72 -7.40 14.49 11.95
C ASN A 72 -7.16 13.00 12.22
N PRO A 73 -8.17 12.14 12.01
CA PRO A 73 -8.08 10.75 12.41
C PRO A 73 -7.11 9.94 11.55
N ASP A 74 -6.92 10.31 10.29
CA ASP A 74 -5.99 9.62 9.39
C ASP A 74 -4.55 9.84 9.86
N ALA A 75 -4.20 11.07 10.23
CA ALA A 75 -2.91 11.39 10.84
C ALA A 75 -2.72 10.68 12.19
N CYS A 76 -3.76 10.64 13.04
CA CYS A 76 -3.70 9.92 14.31
C CYS A 76 -3.45 8.42 14.11
N TYR A 77 -4.14 7.79 13.15
CA TYR A 77 -3.95 6.37 12.87
C TYR A 77 -2.57 6.09 12.28
N ASN A 78 -2.05 6.96 11.42
CA ASN A 78 -0.75 6.79 10.77
C ASN A 78 0.45 6.78 11.74
N LEU A 79 0.27 7.19 13.00
CA LEU A 79 1.28 7.02 14.06
C LEU A 79 1.69 5.56 14.25
N VAL A 80 0.76 4.61 14.08
CA VAL A 80 1.04 3.15 14.14
C VAL A 80 2.03 2.73 13.06
N ARG A 81 2.06 3.42 11.92
CA ARG A 81 2.78 2.98 10.71
C ARG A 81 4.21 3.50 10.62
N SER A 82 4.63 4.35 11.55
CA SER A 82 5.96 4.96 11.57
C SER A 82 7.08 3.94 11.31
N GLY A 83 7.07 2.80 12.01
CA GLY A 83 8.08 1.74 11.82
C GLY A 83 8.10 1.15 10.41
N LYS A 84 6.94 0.80 9.84
CA LYS A 84 6.86 0.21 8.49
C LYS A 84 7.23 1.20 7.40
N ILE A 85 6.83 2.47 7.57
CA ILE A 85 7.16 3.53 6.61
C ILE A 85 8.68 3.74 6.58
N LEU A 86 9.34 3.76 7.75
CA LEU A 86 10.80 3.89 7.82
C LEU A 86 11.53 2.71 7.18
N ASP A 87 11.04 1.49 7.39
CA ASP A 87 11.59 0.28 6.78
C ASP A 87 11.50 0.30 5.25
N ILE A 88 10.34 0.67 4.69
CA ILE A 88 10.18 0.84 3.24
C ILE A 88 11.14 1.89 2.68
N ILE A 89 11.25 3.03 3.35
CA ILE A 89 12.08 4.15 2.87
C ILE A 89 13.55 3.77 2.87
N GLU A 90 14.02 3.04 3.88
CA GLU A 90 15.37 2.51 3.91
C GLU A 90 15.64 1.51 2.79
N ASN A 91 14.70 0.59 2.57
CA ASN A 91 14.83 -0.45 1.54
C ASN A 91 14.81 0.13 0.12
N GLN A 92 14.02 1.18 -0.14
CA GLN A 92 13.86 1.76 -1.48
C GLN A 92 14.82 2.92 -1.78
N TYR A 93 15.10 3.77 -0.79
CA TYR A 93 15.85 5.01 -1.01
C TYR A 93 17.22 4.99 -0.34
N GLY A 94 17.32 4.46 0.88
CA GLY A 94 18.58 4.31 1.60
C GLY A 94 18.52 4.84 3.04
N THR A 95 19.65 4.71 3.75
CA THR A 95 19.74 5.07 5.16
C THR A 95 19.64 6.58 5.40
N ALA A 96 20.12 7.41 4.48
CA ALA A 96 20.08 8.86 4.58
C ALA A 96 18.63 9.37 4.53
N GLU A 97 17.85 8.84 3.59
CA GLU A 97 16.42 9.14 3.45
C GLU A 97 15.63 8.66 4.67
N ARG A 98 15.93 7.47 5.20
CA ARG A 98 15.33 6.96 6.44
C ARG A 98 15.57 7.93 7.61
N GLU A 99 16.80 8.41 7.81
CA GLU A 99 17.14 9.32 8.92
C GLU A 99 16.41 10.67 8.78
N LEU A 100 16.36 11.21 7.55
CA LEU A 100 15.64 12.46 7.27
C LEU A 100 14.15 12.31 7.58
N VAL A 101 13.53 11.23 7.11
CA VAL A 101 12.10 10.97 7.33
C VAL A 101 11.81 10.70 8.80
N GLN A 102 12.66 9.96 9.50
CA GLN A 102 12.54 9.76 10.95
C GLN A 102 12.59 11.10 11.70
N THR A 103 13.50 11.99 11.32
CA THR A 103 13.61 13.32 11.91
C THR A 103 12.36 14.16 11.62
N LEU A 104 11.85 14.11 10.38
CA LEU A 104 10.61 14.79 10.00
C LEU A 104 9.38 14.25 10.75
N MET A 105 9.26 12.93 10.93
CA MET A 105 8.17 12.33 11.72
C MET A 105 8.17 12.80 13.17
N LEU A 106 9.36 12.95 13.79
CA LEU A 106 9.47 13.46 15.15
C LEU A 106 9.10 14.94 15.26
N LEU A 107 9.45 15.73 14.25
CA LEU A 107 9.14 17.17 14.19
C LEU A 107 7.70 17.46 13.72
N GLY A 108 7.05 16.53 13.02
CA GLY A 108 5.78 16.69 12.33
C GLY A 108 5.92 17.44 10.99
N HIS A 109 6.35 18.70 11.05
CA HIS A 109 6.74 19.49 9.87
C HIS A 109 7.90 20.43 10.22
N ALA A 110 8.75 20.72 9.25
CA ALA A 110 9.94 21.54 9.48
C ALA A 110 10.27 22.42 8.28
N ARG A 111 10.89 23.57 8.52
CA ARG A 111 11.49 24.38 7.46
C ARG A 111 12.78 23.74 6.99
N ILE A 112 13.09 23.87 5.70
CA ILE A 112 14.35 23.38 5.14
C ILE A 112 15.55 23.99 5.86
N ALA A 113 15.50 25.27 6.23
CA ALA A 113 16.56 25.91 7.03
C ALA A 113 16.82 25.21 8.38
N ASP A 114 15.76 24.80 9.07
CA ASP A 114 15.86 24.16 10.38
C ASP A 114 16.44 22.74 10.24
N LEU A 115 16.08 22.04 9.15
CA LEU A 115 16.67 20.74 8.81
C LEU A 115 18.15 20.89 8.46
N SER A 116 18.54 21.86 7.64
CA SER A 116 19.94 22.14 7.31
C SER A 116 20.77 22.42 8.56
N HIS A 117 20.21 23.16 9.52
CA HIS A 117 20.87 23.40 10.81
C HIS A 117 20.97 22.12 11.66
N ALA A 118 19.90 21.34 11.74
CA ALA A 118 19.87 20.09 12.52
C ALA A 118 20.91 19.09 12.00
N PHE A 119 20.95 18.82 10.70
CA PHE A 119 21.90 17.89 10.09
C PHE A 119 23.32 18.47 10.02
N GLY A 120 23.47 19.78 9.76
CA GLY A 120 24.78 20.45 9.77
C GLY A 120 25.47 20.44 11.15
N SER A 121 24.70 20.36 12.23
CA SER A 121 25.24 20.22 13.60
C SER A 121 25.65 18.79 13.97
N ARG A 122 25.15 17.77 13.25
CA ARG A 122 25.43 16.35 13.46
C ARG A 122 26.65 15.84 12.69
N ALA A 123 27.07 16.55 11.64
CA ALA A 123 28.28 16.21 10.89
C ALA A 123 29.52 16.23 11.81
N PRO A 124 30.33 15.15 11.84
CA PRO A 124 31.48 15.07 12.72
C PRO A 124 32.48 16.17 12.36
N ARG A 125 32.80 17.06 13.30
CA ARG A 125 33.89 18.03 13.15
C ARG A 125 35.23 17.34 13.35
N ILE A 126 35.70 16.62 12.33
CA ILE A 126 37.05 16.04 12.35
C ILE A 126 38.05 17.15 11.98
N ASN A 127 38.57 17.85 12.99
CA ASN A 127 39.78 18.67 12.83
C ASN A 127 41.00 17.74 12.84
N GLY A 128 41.31 17.12 11.71
CA GLY A 128 42.52 16.30 11.56
C GLY A 128 42.69 15.79 10.14
N HIS A 129 43.74 16.27 9.45
CA HIS A 129 44.19 15.66 8.20
C HIS A 129 44.79 14.28 8.50
N THR A 130 44.01 13.22 8.31
CA THR A 130 44.53 11.85 8.24
C THR A 130 44.16 11.25 6.89
N ASN A 131 45.18 10.97 6.08
CA ASN A 131 45.08 10.19 4.85
C ASN A 131 44.82 8.72 5.20
N GLY A 132 43.60 8.42 5.61
CA GLY A 132 43.07 7.06 5.73
C GLY A 132 41.88 6.93 4.78
N ASP A 133 41.87 5.86 4.00
CA ASP A 133 40.75 5.44 3.16
C ASP A 133 39.48 5.41 4.04
N HIS A 134 38.59 6.37 3.81
CA HIS A 134 37.41 6.59 4.64
C HIS A 134 36.37 5.56 4.20
N ASP A 135 36.46 4.36 4.78
CA ASP A 135 35.38 3.40 4.75
C ASP A 135 34.16 4.13 5.32
N SER A 136 33.23 4.49 4.43
CA SER A 136 32.15 5.45 4.67
C SER A 136 31.15 4.82 5.64
N ARG A 137 31.48 4.86 6.93
CA ARG A 137 30.63 4.29 7.97
C ARG A 137 29.34 5.11 8.07
N ASN A 138 28.29 4.49 7.53
CA ASN A 138 26.87 4.84 7.56
C ASN A 138 26.51 6.01 6.66
N GLY A 139 25.73 5.75 5.60
CA GLY A 139 25.16 6.77 4.70
C GLY A 139 24.23 7.74 5.43
N LEU A 140 24.83 8.62 6.23
CA LEU A 140 24.23 9.70 7.01
C LEU A 140 24.42 11.01 6.22
N ILE A 141 23.63 12.03 6.56
CA ILE A 141 23.66 13.31 5.84
C ILE A 141 24.84 14.16 6.32
N GLU A 142 25.89 14.25 5.50
CA GLU A 142 27.16 14.91 5.87
C GLU A 142 27.25 16.40 5.52
N SER A 143 26.48 16.85 4.53
CA SER A 143 26.59 18.21 3.99
C SER A 143 25.23 18.79 3.61
N GLU A 144 25.16 20.12 3.51
CA GLU A 144 23.95 20.82 3.04
C GLU A 144 23.59 20.46 1.59
N SER A 145 24.59 20.21 0.73
CA SER A 145 24.36 19.73 -0.64
C SER A 145 23.76 18.33 -0.65
N HIS A 146 24.27 17.43 0.19
CA HIS A 146 23.73 16.07 0.32
C HIS A 146 22.29 16.11 0.87
N LEU A 147 22.00 16.96 1.87
CA LEU A 147 20.63 17.16 2.36
C LEU A 147 19.68 17.63 1.24
N ASN A 148 20.10 18.60 0.43
CA ASN A 148 19.28 19.09 -0.69
C ASN A 148 19.06 17.98 -1.73
N TYR A 149 20.06 17.15 -2.02
CA TYR A 149 19.90 15.99 -2.89
C TYR A 149 18.85 15.01 -2.37
N VAL A 150 18.96 14.60 -1.11
CA VAL A 150 18.01 13.69 -0.43
C VAL A 150 16.59 14.28 -0.43
N LEU A 151 16.44 15.57 -0.09
CA LEU A 151 15.15 16.26 -0.13
C LEU A 151 14.56 16.31 -1.55
N VAL A 152 15.35 16.68 -2.56
CA VAL A 152 14.89 16.72 -3.96
C VAL A 152 14.44 15.34 -4.42
N ARG A 153 15.19 14.28 -4.09
CA ARG A 153 14.84 12.90 -4.43
C ARG A 153 13.50 12.49 -3.79
N LEU A 154 13.32 12.75 -2.50
CA LEU A 154 12.07 12.41 -1.78
C LEU A 154 10.87 13.27 -2.20
N ILE A 155 11.09 14.53 -2.58
CA ILE A 155 10.03 15.41 -3.11
C ILE A 155 9.59 14.95 -4.50
N ARG A 156 10.53 14.55 -5.38
CA ARG A 156 10.22 13.98 -6.70
C ARG A 156 9.43 12.69 -6.59
N ALA A 157 9.80 11.83 -5.62
CA ALA A 157 9.07 10.61 -5.30
C ALA A 157 7.73 10.83 -4.56
N GLU A 158 7.38 12.08 -4.24
CA GLU A 158 6.20 12.50 -3.46
C GLU A 158 6.13 11.94 -2.04
N ILE A 159 7.21 11.37 -1.51
CA ILE A 159 7.29 10.93 -0.11
C ILE A 159 7.26 12.14 0.82
N ILE A 160 7.87 13.25 0.40
CA ILE A 160 7.84 14.54 1.10
C ILE A 160 7.05 15.54 0.27
N GLU A 161 6.15 16.27 0.92
CA GLU A 161 5.34 17.32 0.30
C GLU A 161 5.53 18.67 0.99
N THR A 162 5.14 19.75 0.28
CA THR A 162 5.19 21.10 0.82
C THR A 162 3.92 21.44 1.59
N VAL A 163 4.10 22.14 2.72
CA VAL A 163 3.02 22.52 3.63
C VAL A 163 2.74 24.02 3.51
N ARG A 164 1.46 24.35 3.42
CA ARG A 164 0.95 25.72 3.51
C ARG A 164 -0.04 25.83 4.69
N PRO A 165 -0.39 27.03 5.14
CA PRO A 165 -1.43 27.20 6.15
C PRO A 165 -2.74 26.49 5.78
N ASP A 166 -3.12 26.54 4.50
CA ASP A 166 -4.32 25.87 3.97
C ASP A 166 -4.24 24.33 4.04
N SER A 167 -3.04 23.74 4.10
CA SER A 167 -2.83 22.28 4.18
C SER A 167 -3.29 21.66 5.51
N PHE A 168 -3.62 22.50 6.50
CA PHE A 168 -4.18 22.09 7.79
C PHE A 168 -5.70 22.23 7.87
N ARG A 169 -6.38 22.58 6.76
CA ARG A 169 -7.84 22.61 6.70
C ARG A 169 -8.39 21.21 6.43
N ASN A 170 -9.57 20.93 6.98
CA ASN A 170 -10.29 19.69 6.66
C ASN A 170 -10.73 19.72 5.18
N PRO A 171 -10.32 18.74 4.36
CA PRO A 171 -10.70 18.68 2.94
C PRO A 171 -12.21 18.68 2.70
N GLN A 172 -13.00 18.08 3.61
CA GLN A 172 -14.47 18.05 3.50
C GLN A 172 -15.10 19.43 3.70
N ASP A 173 -14.53 20.25 4.59
CA ASP A 173 -15.04 21.59 4.85
C ASP A 173 -14.65 22.55 3.71
N VAL A 174 -13.43 22.40 3.19
CA VAL A 174 -12.99 23.09 1.95
C VAL A 174 -13.91 22.76 0.79
N TYR A 175 -14.29 21.48 0.63
CA TYR A 175 -15.25 21.07 -0.41
C TYR A 175 -16.60 21.79 -0.26
N ARG A 176 -17.18 21.77 0.94
CA ARG A 176 -18.48 22.41 1.23
C ARG A 176 -18.43 23.92 1.01
N GLU A 177 -17.33 24.56 1.37
CA GLU A 177 -17.11 25.98 1.13
C GLU A 177 -17.07 26.28 -0.36
N ILE A 178 -16.28 25.53 -1.14
CA ILE A 178 -16.22 25.68 -2.61
C ILE A 178 -17.60 25.43 -3.24
N GLU A 179 -18.31 24.40 -2.80
CA GLU A 179 -19.67 24.11 -3.26
C GLU A 179 -20.62 25.27 -2.96
N ASN A 180 -20.60 25.79 -1.74
CA ASN A 180 -21.41 26.94 -1.33
C ASN A 180 -21.06 28.20 -2.13
N GLU A 181 -19.78 28.50 -2.35
CA GLU A 181 -19.35 29.66 -3.15
C GLU A 181 -19.79 29.58 -4.62
N VAL A 182 -19.74 28.38 -5.21
CA VAL A 182 -20.11 28.18 -6.61
C VAL A 182 -21.64 28.19 -6.78
N THR A 183 -22.38 27.71 -5.79
CA THR A 183 -23.85 27.60 -5.81
C THR A 183 -24.56 28.87 -5.30
N GLN A 184 -23.94 29.63 -4.39
CA GLN A 184 -24.48 30.92 -3.94
C GLN A 184 -24.33 31.96 -5.04
N THR A 185 -25.47 32.47 -5.50
CA THR A 185 -25.55 33.61 -6.41
C THR A 185 -25.67 34.90 -5.60
N ARG A 186 -25.14 36.01 -6.15
CA ARG A 186 -25.27 37.32 -5.50
C ARG A 186 -26.75 37.69 -5.35
N PRO A 187 -27.13 38.45 -4.30
CA PRO A 187 -28.52 38.86 -4.10
C PRO A 187 -29.09 39.56 -5.35
N GLY A 188 -30.09 38.95 -5.99
CA GLY A 188 -30.78 39.48 -7.18
C GLY A 188 -30.38 38.86 -8.53
N GLU A 189 -29.37 37.98 -8.57
CA GLU A 189 -28.92 37.32 -9.80
C GLU A 189 -29.60 35.95 -9.95
N LYS A 190 -30.26 35.68 -11.09
CA LYS A 190 -30.83 34.35 -11.36
C LYS A 190 -29.68 33.36 -11.56
N VAL A 191 -29.83 32.13 -11.07
CA VAL A 191 -28.88 31.03 -11.33
C VAL A 191 -28.81 30.79 -12.84
N THR A 192 -27.79 31.35 -13.48
CA THR A 192 -27.53 31.23 -14.93
C THR A 192 -26.62 30.04 -15.25
N LYS A 193 -25.86 29.54 -14.27
CA LYS A 193 -24.94 28.42 -14.45
C LYS A 193 -25.71 27.11 -14.59
N THR A 194 -25.40 26.35 -15.63
CA THR A 194 -25.95 24.99 -15.79
C THR A 194 -25.35 24.10 -14.70
N LYS A 195 -26.12 23.14 -14.14
CA LYS A 195 -25.66 22.21 -13.10
C LYS A 195 -24.30 21.56 -13.43
N GLY A 196 -24.07 21.21 -14.70
CA GLY A 196 -22.80 20.64 -15.16
C GLY A 196 -21.62 21.62 -15.15
N GLU A 197 -21.83 22.91 -15.41
CA GLU A 197 -20.77 23.93 -15.35
C GLU A 197 -20.36 24.23 -13.91
N ALA A 198 -21.35 24.30 -13.00
CA ALA A 198 -21.08 24.43 -11.57
C ALA A 198 -20.26 23.24 -11.05
N GLN A 199 -20.62 22.01 -11.42
CA GLN A 199 -19.88 20.81 -11.03
C GLN A 199 -18.44 20.80 -11.56
N ARG A 200 -18.20 21.18 -12.82
CA ARG A 200 -16.84 21.31 -13.36
C ARG A 200 -16.03 22.36 -12.61
N GLN A 201 -16.61 23.53 -12.33
CA GLN A 201 -15.93 24.58 -11.58
C GLN A 201 -15.56 24.13 -10.15
N ILE A 202 -16.42 23.35 -9.50
CA ILE A 202 -16.14 22.76 -8.18
C ILE A 202 -14.96 21.79 -8.29
N ILE A 203 -14.98 20.85 -9.25
CA ILE A 203 -13.90 19.87 -9.47
C ILE A 203 -12.56 20.57 -9.73
N ASP A 204 -12.53 21.56 -10.62
CA ASP A 204 -11.31 22.30 -10.94
C ASP A 204 -10.72 23.01 -9.72
N ARG A 205 -11.56 23.67 -8.91
CA ARG A 205 -11.11 24.34 -7.68
C ARG A 205 -10.52 23.35 -6.67
N ILE A 206 -11.15 22.19 -6.48
CA ILE A 206 -10.64 21.17 -5.55
C ILE A 206 -9.32 20.59 -6.06
N ARG A 207 -9.19 20.33 -7.38
CA ARG A 207 -7.92 19.91 -7.99
C ARG A 207 -6.84 20.94 -7.73
N THR A 208 -7.11 22.24 -7.93
CA THR A 208 -6.14 23.28 -7.63
C THR A 208 -5.76 23.37 -6.15
N PHE A 209 -6.69 23.11 -5.23
CA PHE A 209 -6.42 23.06 -3.79
C PHE A 209 -5.50 21.90 -3.42
N ARG A 210 -5.70 20.73 -4.02
CA ARG A 210 -4.86 19.54 -3.78
C ARG A 210 -3.48 19.66 -4.40
N ASP A 211 -3.39 20.16 -5.61
CA ASP A 211 -2.13 20.33 -6.36
C ASP A 211 -1.17 21.34 -5.71
N GLN A 212 -1.61 22.07 -4.68
CA GLN A 212 -0.75 23.01 -3.96
C GLN A 212 0.43 22.32 -3.28
N SER A 213 0.26 21.09 -2.79
CA SER A 213 1.33 20.38 -2.07
C SER A 213 2.42 19.85 -3.00
N THR A 214 2.07 19.55 -4.26
CA THR A 214 2.97 19.07 -5.33
C THR A 214 3.57 20.19 -6.18
N THR A 215 3.28 21.46 -5.85
CA THR A 215 3.80 22.61 -6.62
C THR A 215 5.33 22.63 -6.69
N LEU A 216 6.03 22.32 -5.59
CA LEU A 216 7.49 22.27 -5.58
C LEU A 216 8.03 21.10 -6.41
N LYS A 217 7.39 19.93 -6.36
CA LYS A 217 7.73 18.80 -7.25
C LYS A 217 7.66 19.25 -8.71
N ARG A 218 6.53 19.84 -9.14
CA ARG A 218 6.37 20.36 -10.51
C ARG A 218 7.45 21.35 -10.92
N GLN A 219 7.88 22.23 -10.01
CA GLN A 219 8.99 23.16 -10.26
C GLN A 219 10.32 22.43 -10.42
N LEU A 220 10.59 21.41 -9.59
CA LEU A 220 11.81 20.61 -9.65
C LEU A 220 11.87 19.73 -10.90
N ASP A 221 10.73 19.22 -11.38
CA ASP A 221 10.63 18.43 -12.60
C ASP A 221 10.81 19.34 -13.84
N GLN A 222 10.22 20.55 -13.82
CA GLN A 222 10.39 21.56 -14.88
C GLN A 222 11.81 22.12 -14.96
N SER A 223 12.51 22.21 -13.81
CA SER A 223 13.91 22.65 -13.77
C SER A 223 14.88 21.68 -14.45
N GLY A 224 14.35 20.54 -14.94
CA GLY A 224 15.04 19.56 -15.76
C GLY A 224 15.62 18.43 -14.93
N ASP A 225 15.54 17.22 -15.51
CA ASP A 225 16.50 16.18 -15.20
C ASP A 225 17.90 16.71 -15.46
N PHE A 226 18.83 16.36 -14.58
CA PHE A 226 20.25 16.37 -14.90
C PHE A 226 20.46 15.38 -16.02
N GLY A 227 20.19 15.85 -17.24
CA GLY A 227 20.41 15.09 -18.44
C GLY A 227 21.85 14.60 -18.40
N THR A 228 21.99 13.29 -18.48
CA THR A 228 23.05 12.59 -19.19
C THR A 228 23.15 13.16 -20.62
N LYS A 229 23.45 14.45 -20.77
CA LYS A 229 24.06 14.96 -21.98
C LYS A 229 25.38 14.23 -22.03
N ARG A 230 25.41 13.13 -22.79
CA ARG A 230 26.61 12.44 -23.26
C ARG A 230 27.65 13.51 -23.52
N ARG A 231 28.53 13.70 -22.53
CA ARG A 231 29.69 14.56 -22.70
C ARG A 231 30.49 13.86 -23.78
N LYS A 232 30.60 14.52 -24.94
CA LYS A 232 31.40 14.02 -26.06
C LYS A 232 32.78 13.72 -25.49
N LEU A 233 33.10 12.44 -25.31
CA LEU A 233 34.34 12.00 -24.69
C LEU A 233 35.47 12.41 -25.62
N THR A 234 36.23 13.42 -25.22
CA THR A 234 37.59 13.62 -25.71
C THR A 234 38.50 12.94 -24.69
N ASN A 235 39.03 11.77 -25.07
CA ASN A 235 40.04 10.98 -24.37
C ASN A 235 39.77 10.52 -22.91
N GLY A 236 39.37 9.25 -22.80
CA GLY A 236 40.02 8.24 -21.94
C GLY A 236 40.08 8.46 -20.43
N SER A 237 39.07 7.96 -19.71
CA SER A 237 39.22 7.02 -18.58
C SER A 237 37.82 6.64 -18.07
N ALA A 238 37.46 5.36 -18.15
CA ALA A 238 36.19 4.85 -17.63
C ALA A 238 36.36 4.58 -16.13
N GLN A 239 35.76 5.43 -15.30
CA GLN A 239 35.65 5.21 -13.86
C GLN A 239 34.20 4.88 -13.54
N ASN A 240 34.01 3.76 -12.83
CA ASN A 240 32.73 3.18 -12.45
C ASN A 240 31.77 4.19 -11.79
N GLY A 241 30.57 4.32 -12.35
CA GLY A 241 29.31 4.03 -11.66
C GLY A 241 28.90 4.76 -10.37
N HIS A 242 29.51 5.87 -9.96
CA HIS A 242 28.95 6.72 -8.90
C HIS A 242 28.34 7.99 -9.52
N VAL A 243 27.03 8.20 -9.32
CA VAL A 243 26.37 9.49 -9.57
C VAL A 243 27.10 10.53 -8.71
N GLN A 244 27.69 11.54 -9.33
CA GLN A 244 28.35 12.62 -8.60
C GLN A 244 27.31 13.45 -7.85
N ASP A 245 27.42 13.41 -6.53
CA ASP A 245 26.52 13.93 -5.49
C ASP A 245 26.45 15.49 -5.39
N HIS A 246 26.82 16.22 -6.46
CA HIS A 246 27.22 17.63 -6.34
C HIS A 246 26.35 18.68 -7.05
N ASP A 247 25.29 18.31 -7.77
CA ASP A 247 24.50 19.28 -8.55
C ASP A 247 23.01 19.39 -8.14
N ALA A 248 22.59 18.93 -6.97
CA ALA A 248 21.19 19.14 -6.55
C ALA A 248 20.84 20.65 -6.44
N PRO A 249 19.68 21.08 -6.97
CA PRO A 249 19.29 22.49 -6.91
C PRO A 249 19.10 22.92 -5.46
N ARG A 250 19.60 24.11 -5.13
CA ARG A 250 19.40 24.69 -3.79
C ARG A 250 17.92 24.96 -3.57
N LEU A 251 17.36 24.34 -2.55
CA LEU A 251 15.98 24.56 -2.16
C LEU A 251 15.83 25.88 -1.40
N ASN A 252 14.66 26.51 -1.48
CA ASN A 252 14.39 27.72 -0.72
C ASN A 252 14.30 27.38 0.78
N PRO A 253 15.15 28.00 1.64
CA PRO A 253 15.25 27.66 3.07
C PRO A 253 13.94 27.89 3.85
N ASN A 254 13.04 28.74 3.36
CA ASN A 254 11.79 29.08 4.03
C ASN A 254 10.65 28.11 3.74
N VAL A 255 10.84 27.15 2.82
CA VAL A 255 9.80 26.15 2.51
C VAL A 255 9.63 25.23 3.71
N VAL A 256 8.37 24.98 4.08
CA VAL A 256 7.98 24.01 5.10
C VAL A 256 7.64 22.69 4.40
N VAL A 257 8.19 21.60 4.90
CA VAL A 257 7.97 20.26 4.36
C VAL A 257 7.42 19.32 5.44
N ARG A 258 6.63 18.32 5.00
CA ARG A 258 6.15 17.21 5.84
C ARG A 258 6.14 15.90 5.05
N LEU A 259 5.95 14.80 5.76
CA LEU A 259 5.74 13.49 5.16
C LEU A 259 4.36 13.39 4.50
N ASN A 260 4.30 12.87 3.28
CA ASN A 260 3.07 12.53 2.59
C ASN A 260 2.66 11.08 2.93
N HIS A 261 1.75 10.94 3.88
CA HIS A 261 1.27 9.60 4.27
C HIS A 261 0.48 8.88 3.18
N GLU A 262 -0.21 9.59 2.27
CA GLU A 262 -0.96 8.94 1.18
C GLU A 262 -0.01 8.23 0.22
N ARG A 263 1.11 8.86 -0.13
CA ARG A 263 2.13 8.25 -0.98
C ARG A 263 2.83 7.09 -0.26
N CYS A 264 3.11 7.22 1.03
CA CYS A 264 3.65 6.10 1.81
C CYS A 264 2.69 4.89 1.83
N LEU A 265 1.37 5.10 1.81
CA LEU A 265 0.40 4.01 1.69
C LEU A 265 0.45 3.31 0.34
N VAL A 266 0.75 4.04 -0.75
CA VAL A 266 0.96 3.44 -2.07
C VAL A 266 2.15 2.48 -2.03
N GLU A 267 3.25 2.88 -1.39
CA GLU A 267 4.42 2.01 -1.24
C GLU A 267 4.14 0.79 -0.35
N LEU A 268 3.41 0.98 0.76
CA LEU A 268 2.97 -0.12 1.63
C LEU A 268 2.06 -1.10 0.88
N ARG A 269 1.16 -0.61 0.03
CA ARG A 269 0.31 -1.44 -0.84
C ARG A 269 1.15 -2.23 -1.83
N ASN A 270 2.09 -1.58 -2.49
CA ASN A 270 2.97 -2.22 -3.47
C ASN A 270 3.79 -3.33 -2.82
N GLN A 271 4.35 -3.09 -1.62
CA GLN A 271 5.03 -4.11 -0.85
C GLN A 271 4.11 -5.29 -0.51
N ARG A 272 2.88 -5.01 -0.03
CA ARG A 272 1.92 -6.09 0.30
C ARG A 272 1.53 -6.92 -0.92
N LEU A 273 1.31 -6.29 -2.08
CA LEU A 273 1.00 -6.98 -3.33
C LEU A 273 2.19 -7.81 -3.84
N ALA A 274 3.42 -7.30 -3.72
CA ALA A 274 4.63 -8.04 -4.05
C ALA A 274 4.81 -9.26 -3.13
N SER A 275 4.60 -9.10 -1.82
CA SER A 275 4.61 -10.23 -0.87
C SER A 275 3.50 -11.23 -1.18
N PHE A 276 2.30 -10.77 -1.55
CA PHE A 276 1.21 -11.66 -1.94
C PHE A 276 1.54 -12.46 -3.21
N ALA A 277 2.19 -11.84 -4.20
CA ALA A 277 2.70 -12.56 -5.37
C ALA A 277 3.83 -13.54 -5.00
N ALA A 278 4.72 -13.17 -4.07
CA ALA A 278 5.79 -14.05 -3.58
C ALA A 278 5.25 -15.29 -2.86
N ASP A 279 4.23 -15.13 -2.01
CA ASP A 279 3.58 -16.23 -1.30
C ASP A 279 2.92 -17.23 -2.26
N MET A 280 2.41 -16.74 -3.40
CA MET A 280 1.66 -17.55 -4.38
C MET A 280 2.55 -18.15 -5.49
N LEU A 281 3.56 -17.42 -5.96
CA LEU A 281 4.32 -17.71 -7.18
C LEU A 281 5.86 -17.73 -6.96
N GLY A 282 6.32 -17.51 -5.73
CA GLY A 282 7.73 -17.53 -5.34
C GLY A 282 8.40 -16.14 -5.30
N GLU A 283 9.47 -16.03 -4.51
CA GLU A 283 10.17 -14.77 -4.21
C GLU A 283 10.65 -14.01 -5.45
N VAL A 284 11.26 -14.71 -6.42
CA VAL A 284 11.76 -14.10 -7.66
C VAL A 284 10.63 -13.45 -8.46
N THR A 285 9.48 -14.13 -8.56
CA THR A 285 8.29 -13.59 -9.24
C THR A 285 7.75 -12.38 -8.50
N GLY A 286 7.77 -12.39 -7.16
CA GLY A 286 7.40 -11.25 -6.32
C GLY A 286 8.31 -10.03 -6.53
N GLU A 287 9.62 -10.22 -6.67
CA GLU A 287 10.58 -9.15 -6.98
C GLU A 287 10.36 -8.54 -8.37
N VAL A 288 10.14 -9.36 -9.39
CA VAL A 288 9.77 -8.89 -10.72
C VAL A 288 8.48 -8.07 -10.64
N TYR A 289 7.48 -8.56 -9.91
CA TYR A 289 6.21 -7.84 -9.73
C TYR A 289 6.37 -6.52 -8.95
N ARG A 290 7.25 -6.46 -7.95
CA ARG A 290 7.59 -5.22 -7.23
C ARG A 290 8.13 -4.16 -8.19
N THR A 291 9.00 -4.55 -9.12
CA THR A 291 9.55 -3.64 -10.15
C THR A 291 8.43 -3.10 -11.05
N VAL A 292 7.50 -3.97 -11.46
CA VAL A 292 6.32 -3.55 -12.24
C VAL A 292 5.45 -2.54 -11.47
N LEU A 293 5.18 -2.82 -10.19
CA LEU A 293 4.39 -1.94 -9.33
C LEU A 293 5.06 -0.57 -9.13
N GLY A 294 6.38 -0.53 -8.94
CA GLY A 294 7.14 0.72 -8.82
C GLY A 294 7.00 1.61 -10.07
N LEU A 295 7.10 1.00 -11.26
CA LEU A 295 6.95 1.71 -12.53
C LEU A 295 5.51 2.15 -12.80
N LEU A 296 4.52 1.33 -12.47
CA LEU A 296 3.11 1.68 -12.65
C LEU A 296 2.63 2.77 -11.70
N THR A 297 3.30 2.94 -10.55
CA THR A 297 2.84 3.82 -9.47
C THR A 297 3.68 5.06 -9.26
N SER A 298 4.63 5.35 -10.15
CA SER A 298 5.46 6.57 -10.09
C SER A 298 4.64 7.86 -10.09
N ASP A 299 3.51 7.86 -10.80
CA ASP A 299 2.64 9.02 -10.97
C ASP A 299 1.42 9.00 -10.03
N PHE A 300 1.33 8.00 -9.14
CA PHE A 300 0.21 7.86 -8.20
C PHE A 300 0.57 8.31 -6.79
N SER A 301 -0.14 9.33 -6.32
CA SER A 301 -0.02 9.83 -4.93
C SER A 301 -0.86 9.04 -3.93
N ARG A 302 -1.86 8.25 -4.37
CA ARG A 302 -2.84 7.59 -3.49
C ARG A 302 -3.29 6.21 -3.96
N CYS A 303 -3.72 5.37 -3.02
CA CYS A 303 -4.21 4.02 -3.31
C CYS A 303 -5.61 4.00 -3.93
N ARG A 304 -6.52 4.83 -3.39
CA ARG A 304 -7.93 4.87 -3.81
C ARG A 304 -8.19 6.12 -4.64
N PRO A 305 -8.85 5.99 -5.80
CA PRO A 305 -9.29 7.16 -6.54
C PRO A 305 -10.30 7.95 -5.70
N ASP A 306 -10.28 9.27 -5.82
CA ASP A 306 -11.31 10.09 -5.22
C ASP A 306 -12.59 9.98 -6.04
N PRO A 307 -13.71 9.48 -5.49
CA PRO A 307 -14.97 9.33 -6.21
C PRO A 307 -15.51 10.63 -6.83
N LEU A 308 -15.07 11.79 -6.33
CA LEU A 308 -15.50 13.10 -6.75
C LEU A 308 -14.60 13.71 -7.85
N LEU A 309 -13.29 13.42 -7.84
CA LEU A 309 -12.33 14.08 -8.73
C LEU A 309 -11.77 13.18 -9.84
N ASP A 310 -11.68 11.89 -9.56
CA ASP A 310 -11.07 10.91 -10.44
C ASP A 310 -12.20 10.22 -11.21
N GLU A 311 -12.72 10.89 -12.23
CA GLU A 311 -13.50 10.18 -13.26
C GLU A 311 -12.56 9.18 -13.92
N VAL A 312 -12.83 7.88 -13.75
CA VAL A 312 -12.13 6.82 -14.47
C VAL A 312 -12.49 6.98 -15.94
N ALA A 313 -11.64 7.68 -16.70
CA ALA A 313 -11.75 7.66 -18.16
C ALA A 313 -11.56 6.20 -18.60
N PRO A 314 -12.58 5.55 -19.19
CA PRO A 314 -12.44 4.17 -19.61
C PRO A 314 -11.34 4.08 -20.68
N GLY A 315 -10.24 3.39 -20.36
CA GLY A 315 -9.20 3.02 -21.33
C GLY A 315 -7.78 3.58 -21.10
N GLN A 316 -7.56 4.53 -20.19
CA GLN A 316 -6.21 5.02 -19.85
C GLN A 316 -5.78 4.53 -18.46
N GLN A 317 -5.49 3.23 -18.34
CA GLN A 317 -4.68 2.74 -17.24
C GLN A 317 -3.20 2.88 -17.61
N PRO A 318 -2.30 3.23 -16.67
CA PRO A 318 -0.87 3.20 -16.95
C PRO A 318 -0.47 1.78 -17.33
N ALA A 319 0.39 1.68 -18.33
CA ALA A 319 0.94 0.42 -18.79
C ALA A 319 2.45 0.55 -18.92
N VAL A 320 3.16 -0.51 -18.58
CA VAL A 320 4.63 -0.57 -18.63
C VAL A 320 5.03 -1.65 -19.61
N SER A 321 6.06 -1.39 -20.43
CA SER A 321 6.55 -2.38 -21.37
C SER A 321 7.53 -3.37 -20.71
N THR A 322 7.68 -4.54 -21.32
CA THR A 322 8.65 -5.54 -20.87
C THR A 322 10.09 -5.01 -20.91
N VAL A 323 10.40 -4.13 -21.87
CA VAL A 323 11.72 -3.50 -21.98
C VAL A 323 11.95 -2.55 -20.79
N ASP A 324 10.98 -1.71 -20.45
CA ASP A 324 11.11 -0.76 -19.32
C ASP A 324 11.31 -1.49 -17.99
N ILE A 325 10.58 -2.59 -17.78
CA ILE A 325 10.72 -3.45 -16.59
C ILE A 325 12.13 -4.03 -16.53
N PHE A 326 12.67 -4.50 -17.66
CA PHE A 326 14.00 -5.09 -17.72
C PHE A 326 15.11 -4.08 -17.40
N GLU A 327 14.96 -2.82 -17.83
CA GLU A 327 15.91 -1.74 -17.57
C GLU A 327 15.99 -1.36 -16.08
N HIS A 328 14.86 -1.46 -15.36
CA HIS A 328 14.76 -1.12 -13.94
C HIS A 328 14.92 -2.32 -12.99
N LEU A 329 14.98 -3.54 -13.53
CA LEU A 329 15.17 -4.74 -12.73
C LEU A 329 16.59 -4.83 -12.17
N ASP A 330 16.71 -5.11 -10.88
CA ASP A 330 18.03 -5.32 -10.24
C ASP A 330 18.83 -6.38 -11.00
N LYS A 331 20.06 -6.01 -11.40
CA LYS A 331 21.01 -6.86 -12.13
C LYS A 331 21.44 -8.07 -11.31
N SER A 332 21.39 -7.99 -9.99
CA SER A 332 21.77 -9.07 -9.08
C SER A 332 20.72 -10.19 -9.03
N LEU A 333 19.47 -9.89 -9.40
CA LEU A 333 18.36 -10.85 -9.35
C LEU A 333 18.53 -11.95 -10.40
N ASN A 334 18.53 -13.19 -9.92
CA ASN A 334 18.53 -14.39 -10.77
C ASN A 334 17.10 -14.73 -11.22
N VAL A 335 16.73 -14.28 -12.42
CA VAL A 335 15.43 -14.55 -13.06
C VAL A 335 15.29 -15.97 -13.62
N GLN A 336 16.34 -16.79 -13.54
CA GLN A 336 16.26 -18.19 -13.95
C GLN A 336 15.75 -19.09 -12.83
N SER A 337 15.87 -18.65 -11.56
CA SER A 337 15.37 -19.42 -10.42
C SER A 337 13.88 -19.18 -10.18
N GLY A 338 13.17 -20.22 -9.74
CA GLY A 338 11.77 -20.13 -9.30
C GLY A 338 10.72 -20.58 -10.33
N ILE A 339 11.05 -20.63 -11.62
CA ILE A 339 10.14 -21.20 -12.64
C ILE A 339 10.56 -22.64 -12.97
N GLY A 340 9.64 -23.58 -12.80
CA GLY A 340 9.83 -24.97 -13.21
C GLY A 340 9.94 -25.11 -14.72
N LYS A 341 10.87 -25.93 -15.20
CA LYS A 341 10.99 -26.26 -16.63
C LYS A 341 9.85 -27.22 -17.00
N THR A 342 8.97 -26.80 -17.90
CA THR A 342 7.96 -27.67 -18.53
C THR A 342 8.22 -27.77 -20.03
N SER A 343 7.88 -28.92 -20.62
CA SER A 343 8.02 -29.12 -22.07
C SER A 343 7.16 -28.12 -22.83
N LYS A 344 7.66 -27.56 -23.94
CA LYS A 344 6.92 -26.56 -24.74
C LYS A 344 5.52 -27.02 -25.14
N ASP A 345 5.34 -28.32 -25.39
CA ASP A 345 4.05 -28.93 -25.76
C ASP A 345 2.97 -28.86 -24.67
N LYS A 346 3.36 -28.58 -23.43
CA LYS A 346 2.43 -28.40 -22.29
C LYS A 346 2.11 -26.95 -22.01
N ILE A 347 2.71 -26.01 -22.73
CA ILE A 347 2.50 -24.58 -22.57
C ILE A 347 1.56 -24.13 -23.68
N ASP A 348 0.35 -23.73 -23.31
CA ASP A 348 -0.53 -23.03 -24.24
C ASP A 348 -0.05 -21.58 -24.42
N SER A 349 0.92 -21.40 -25.31
CA SER A 349 1.48 -20.09 -25.63
C SER A 349 0.44 -19.11 -26.21
N GLN A 350 -0.57 -19.60 -26.93
CA GLN A 350 -1.59 -18.74 -27.52
C GLN A 350 -2.51 -18.15 -26.44
N SER A 351 -2.90 -18.97 -25.47
CA SER A 351 -3.65 -18.50 -24.30
C SER A 351 -2.83 -17.53 -23.45
N ALA A 352 -1.57 -17.89 -23.15
CA ALA A 352 -0.69 -17.08 -22.29
C ALA A 352 -0.40 -15.70 -22.88
N GLU A 353 -0.24 -15.60 -24.19
CA GLU A 353 0.08 -14.35 -24.87
C GLU A 353 -1.15 -13.53 -25.28
N ARG A 354 -2.37 -14.02 -24.97
CA ARG A 354 -3.61 -13.33 -25.32
C ARG A 354 -3.64 -11.92 -24.71
N VAL A 355 -3.74 -10.92 -25.59
CA VAL A 355 -3.86 -9.52 -25.20
C VAL A 355 -5.29 -9.24 -24.76
N ARG A 356 -5.46 -8.64 -23.59
CA ARG A 356 -6.73 -8.17 -23.03
C ARG A 356 -6.62 -6.66 -22.83
N GLU A 357 -7.15 -5.86 -23.76
CA GLU A 357 -7.06 -4.39 -23.72
C GLU A 357 -7.84 -3.75 -22.57
N THR A 358 -8.98 -4.34 -22.20
CA THR A 358 -9.84 -3.90 -21.10
C THR A 358 -9.83 -4.92 -19.96
N ALA A 359 -10.14 -4.44 -18.75
CA ALA A 359 -10.45 -5.33 -17.64
C ALA A 359 -11.71 -6.15 -17.98
N PRO A 360 -11.77 -7.44 -17.63
CA PRO A 360 -12.98 -8.24 -17.82
C PRO A 360 -14.09 -7.77 -16.87
N ASP A 361 -15.33 -7.80 -17.35
CA ASP A 361 -16.51 -7.30 -16.62
C ASP A 361 -16.93 -8.21 -15.45
N THR A 362 -16.52 -9.48 -15.44
CA THR A 362 -16.89 -10.48 -14.42
C THR A 362 -15.68 -11.28 -13.92
N ASP A 363 -15.76 -11.72 -12.66
CA ASP A 363 -14.81 -12.67 -12.06
C ASP A 363 -15.01 -14.12 -12.53
N ASP A 364 -16.11 -14.38 -13.23
CA ASP A 364 -16.41 -15.66 -13.83
C ASP A 364 -15.64 -15.78 -15.15
N ASP A 365 -14.36 -16.17 -15.05
CA ASP A 365 -13.63 -16.80 -16.15
C ASP A 365 -14.06 -18.28 -16.27
N SER A 366 -15.36 -18.60 -16.06
CA SER A 366 -15.91 -19.84 -16.61
C SER A 366 -15.94 -19.66 -18.12
N ASP A 367 -14.78 -19.83 -18.75
CA ASP A 367 -14.68 -20.19 -20.15
C ASP A 367 -15.15 -21.65 -20.33
N ASP A 368 -16.31 -21.96 -19.74
CA ASP A 368 -17.18 -23.11 -20.05
C ASP A 368 -18.02 -22.76 -21.29
N SER A 369 -17.44 -21.92 -22.17
CA SER A 369 -17.67 -22.02 -23.59
C SER A 369 -17.38 -23.48 -23.96
N ASP A 370 -18.43 -24.22 -24.26
CA ASP A 370 -18.46 -25.56 -24.87
C ASP A 370 -17.80 -25.55 -26.27
N ALA A 371 -16.60 -24.98 -26.38
CA ALA A 371 -15.67 -25.22 -27.46
C ALA A 371 -14.91 -26.48 -27.04
N GLY A 372 -15.47 -27.63 -27.41
CA GLY A 372 -14.80 -28.92 -27.30
C GLY A 372 -13.34 -28.86 -27.78
N PRO A 373 -12.50 -29.85 -27.39
CA PRO A 373 -11.06 -29.82 -27.64
C PRO A 373 -10.81 -29.42 -29.09
N PRO A 374 -9.93 -28.44 -29.38
CA PRO A 374 -9.83 -27.90 -30.73
C PRO A 374 -9.49 -29.04 -31.68
N GLY A 375 -10.53 -29.49 -32.38
CA GLY A 375 -10.41 -30.44 -33.45
C GLY A 375 -9.52 -29.77 -34.47
N ARG A 376 -8.33 -30.35 -34.65
CA ARG A 376 -7.32 -30.02 -35.64
C ARG A 376 -7.98 -29.83 -37.02
N LYS A 377 -8.49 -28.62 -37.29
CA LYS A 377 -9.02 -28.24 -38.60
C LYS A 377 -7.81 -27.88 -39.44
N LYS A 378 -7.48 -28.77 -40.38
CA LYS A 378 -6.73 -28.40 -41.58
C LYS A 378 -7.57 -27.37 -42.35
N THR A 379 -7.16 -26.11 -42.31
CA THR A 379 -7.53 -25.07 -43.28
C THR A 379 -6.21 -24.64 -43.90
N PHE A 380 -5.84 -25.24 -45.04
CA PHE A 380 -5.97 -24.64 -46.37
C PHE A 380 -5.26 -23.29 -46.47
N ASP A 381 -4.16 -23.34 -47.21
CA ASP A 381 -3.26 -22.25 -47.58
C ASP A 381 -3.99 -21.02 -48.11
N VAL A 382 -3.70 -19.87 -47.52
CA VAL A 382 -3.72 -18.57 -48.19
C VAL A 382 -2.54 -17.79 -47.63
N ASP A 383 -1.60 -17.49 -48.51
CA ASP A 383 -0.43 -16.63 -48.28
C ASP A 383 -0.87 -15.22 -47.87
N GLU A 384 -0.28 -14.68 -46.80
CA GLU A 384 -0.07 -13.24 -46.62
C GLU A 384 1.11 -13.03 -45.65
N ASP A 385 2.10 -12.31 -46.16
CA ASP A 385 3.45 -12.08 -45.64
C ASP A 385 3.52 -11.27 -44.32
N ASP A 386 4.73 -11.26 -43.75
CA ASP A 386 5.27 -10.44 -42.63
C ASP A 386 5.15 -11.00 -41.20
N ASP A 387 6.16 -11.79 -40.79
CA ASP A 387 7.27 -11.26 -39.97
C ASP A 387 8.29 -12.39 -39.67
N GLU A 388 9.34 -12.44 -40.50
CA GLU A 388 10.56 -13.24 -40.36
C GLU A 388 11.36 -12.86 -39.11
N TRP A 389 11.49 -13.76 -38.12
CA TRP A 389 12.70 -13.91 -37.30
C TRP A 389 12.82 -15.36 -36.81
N ALA A 390 13.06 -16.28 -37.74
CA ALA A 390 13.55 -17.61 -37.43
C ALA A 390 15.04 -17.67 -37.80
N ASP A 391 15.90 -17.87 -36.80
CA ASP A 391 17.32 -18.17 -37.01
C ASP A 391 17.44 -19.48 -37.80
N ASP A 392 17.95 -19.37 -39.02
CA ASP A 392 18.49 -20.47 -39.84
C ASP A 392 19.76 -21.02 -39.18
N ASP A 393 19.79 -22.33 -38.92
CA ASP A 393 20.97 -23.14 -39.24
C ASP A 393 20.53 -24.61 -39.42
N ASP A 394 20.33 -25.00 -40.68
CA ASP A 394 20.06 -26.37 -41.09
C ASP A 394 21.34 -26.92 -41.76
N GLN A 395 22.04 -27.83 -41.07
CA GLN A 395 23.07 -28.67 -41.67
C GLN A 395 22.65 -30.13 -41.59
N THR A 396 22.01 -30.55 -42.69
CA THR A 396 22.16 -31.83 -43.40
C THR A 396 22.86 -32.98 -42.65
N GLY A 397 22.11 -34.06 -42.37
CA GLY A 397 22.66 -35.36 -42.00
C GLY A 397 21.66 -36.48 -42.23
N GLU A 398 21.99 -37.36 -43.17
CA GLU A 398 21.19 -38.45 -43.72
C GLU A 398 20.63 -39.45 -42.70
N ALA A 399 19.43 -39.96 -43.00
CA ALA A 399 18.80 -41.05 -42.28
C ALA A 399 19.61 -42.35 -42.39
N THR A 400 19.98 -42.94 -41.25
CA THR A 400 20.29 -44.36 -41.15
C THR A 400 19.59 -44.99 -39.96
N ASN A 401 18.97 -46.13 -40.23
CA ASN A 401 18.14 -46.94 -39.34
C ASN A 401 19.05 -47.77 -38.42
N GLY A 402 18.91 -47.65 -37.10
CA GLY A 402 19.75 -48.38 -36.15
C GLY A 402 19.23 -48.31 -34.71
N GLU A 403 18.84 -49.46 -34.20
CA GLU A 403 18.38 -49.75 -32.83
C GLU A 403 19.50 -49.49 -31.80
N ARG A 404 19.24 -48.66 -30.77
CA ARG A 404 20.11 -48.57 -29.59
C ARG A 404 19.38 -48.11 -28.33
N GLU A 405 19.86 -48.69 -27.23
CA GLU A 405 19.33 -48.74 -25.86
C GLU A 405 18.94 -47.40 -25.24
N SER A 406 17.91 -47.45 -24.39
CA SER A 406 17.40 -46.37 -23.55
C SER A 406 18.46 -45.88 -22.56
N ARG A 407 19.26 -44.90 -22.99
CA ARG A 407 20.13 -44.14 -22.10
C ARG A 407 19.38 -42.89 -21.64
N VAL A 408 18.97 -42.88 -20.37
CA VAL A 408 18.41 -41.71 -19.69
C VAL A 408 19.47 -40.61 -19.73
N THR A 409 19.27 -39.64 -20.62
CA THR A 409 20.10 -38.44 -20.70
C THR A 409 19.43 -37.42 -19.80
N PHE A 410 20.11 -37.06 -18.72
CA PHE A 410 19.83 -35.80 -18.04
C PHE A 410 20.16 -34.71 -19.05
N GLU A 411 19.15 -34.02 -19.58
CA GLU A 411 19.31 -32.83 -20.42
C GLU A 411 19.87 -31.68 -19.57
N ASP A 412 21.15 -31.77 -19.26
CA ASP A 412 22.00 -30.69 -18.73
C ASP A 412 22.66 -29.89 -19.87
N SER A 413 22.09 -29.93 -21.08
CA SER A 413 22.41 -28.94 -22.11
C SER A 413 21.49 -27.74 -21.92
N ALA A 414 22.01 -26.75 -21.21
CA ALA A 414 21.43 -25.43 -21.15
C ALA A 414 21.04 -24.96 -22.56
N ASN A 415 19.79 -24.50 -22.73
CA ASN A 415 19.49 -23.54 -23.80
C ASN A 415 20.32 -22.28 -23.50
N ALA A 416 21.54 -22.24 -24.02
CA ALA A 416 22.55 -21.23 -23.71
C ALA A 416 22.17 -19.81 -24.17
N ASN A 417 21.04 -19.65 -24.88
CA ASN A 417 20.62 -18.39 -25.50
C ASN A 417 19.19 -17.94 -25.12
N ASP A 418 18.63 -18.39 -23.99
CA ASP A 418 17.40 -17.75 -23.50
C ASP A 418 17.76 -16.45 -22.78
N SER A 419 17.66 -15.32 -23.51
CA SER A 419 18.04 -14.00 -23.01
C SER A 419 17.37 -13.71 -21.66
N ARG A 420 18.08 -13.07 -20.73
CA ARG A 420 17.58 -12.71 -19.38
C ARG A 420 16.20 -12.03 -19.44
N ILE A 421 15.96 -11.25 -20.49
CA ILE A 421 14.66 -10.59 -20.75
C ILE A 421 13.54 -11.60 -21.03
N SER A 422 13.82 -12.68 -21.77
CA SER A 422 12.88 -13.75 -22.06
C SER A 422 12.55 -14.55 -20.80
N GLN A 423 13.55 -14.81 -19.95
CA GLN A 423 13.35 -15.45 -18.65
C GLN A 423 12.47 -14.59 -17.73
N MET A 424 12.77 -13.28 -17.63
CA MET A 424 11.95 -12.32 -16.90
C MET A 424 10.50 -12.27 -17.45
N ARG A 425 10.32 -12.24 -18.78
CA ARG A 425 8.98 -12.23 -19.40
C ARG A 425 8.14 -13.45 -19.02
N ARG A 426 8.74 -14.62 -18.76
CA ARG A 426 8.00 -15.78 -18.25
C ARG A 426 7.41 -15.54 -16.87
N HIS A 427 8.09 -14.80 -15.98
CA HIS A 427 7.50 -14.39 -14.70
C HIS A 427 6.28 -13.49 -14.89
N LEU A 428 6.32 -12.58 -15.88
CA LEU A 428 5.19 -11.70 -16.21
C LEU A 428 3.97 -12.47 -16.72
N LEU A 429 4.20 -13.48 -17.58
CA LEU A 429 3.13 -14.38 -18.04
C LEU A 429 2.53 -15.18 -16.88
N LEU A 430 3.36 -15.72 -15.98
CA LEU A 430 2.89 -16.45 -14.80
C LEU A 430 2.02 -15.57 -13.88
N LEU A 431 2.40 -14.31 -13.68
CA LEU A 431 1.61 -13.34 -12.94
C LEU A 431 0.24 -13.08 -13.60
N ALA A 432 0.21 -13.02 -14.93
CA ALA A 432 -1.02 -12.77 -15.69
C ALA A 432 -1.99 -13.95 -15.70
N GLU A 433 -1.48 -15.18 -15.80
CA GLU A 433 -2.31 -16.40 -15.82
C GLU A 433 -2.73 -16.89 -14.43
N SER A 434 -2.10 -16.39 -13.37
CA SER A 434 -2.41 -16.79 -12.00
C SER A 434 -3.90 -16.63 -11.66
N LYS A 435 -4.41 -17.45 -10.72
CA LYS A 435 -5.80 -17.34 -10.22
C LYS A 435 -6.17 -15.92 -9.77
N HIS A 436 -5.21 -15.17 -9.25
CA HIS A 436 -5.43 -13.81 -8.76
C HIS A 436 -5.28 -12.75 -9.87
N GLN A 437 -4.74 -13.10 -11.05
CA GLN A 437 -4.49 -12.22 -12.19
C GLN A 437 -3.78 -10.94 -11.73
N PHE A 438 -2.58 -11.10 -11.18
CA PHE A 438 -1.76 -9.99 -10.68
C PHE A 438 -1.44 -8.98 -11.78
N LEU A 439 -1.32 -9.43 -13.03
CA LEU A 439 -1.06 -8.60 -14.20
C LEU A 439 -2.08 -8.85 -15.30
N ARG A 440 -2.30 -7.84 -16.13
CA ARG A 440 -3.02 -7.95 -17.40
C ARG A 440 -2.09 -7.60 -18.54
N HIS A 441 -1.97 -8.50 -19.51
CA HIS A 441 -1.27 -8.25 -20.77
C HIS A 441 -2.17 -7.39 -21.66
N CYS A 442 -1.87 -6.10 -21.78
CA CYS A 442 -2.76 -5.10 -22.38
C CYS A 442 -2.34 -4.60 -23.76
N GLY A 443 -1.15 -4.96 -24.24
CA GLY A 443 -0.67 -4.56 -25.57
C GLY A 443 0.60 -5.31 -25.98
N ARG A 444 0.99 -5.18 -27.25
CA ARG A 444 2.17 -5.86 -27.82
C ARG A 444 3.44 -5.00 -27.86
N TYR A 445 3.31 -3.69 -27.64
CA TYR A 445 4.43 -2.75 -27.72
C TYR A 445 5.56 -3.10 -26.73
N GLY A 446 6.82 -2.87 -27.11
CA GLY A 446 7.98 -3.09 -26.24
C GLY A 446 8.10 -4.53 -25.72
N ARG A 447 7.85 -5.53 -26.60
CA ARG A 447 7.77 -6.97 -26.27
C ARG A 447 6.68 -7.31 -25.25
N GLY A 448 5.56 -6.58 -25.27
CA GLY A 448 4.40 -6.77 -24.39
C GLY A 448 4.27 -5.66 -23.35
N GLN A 449 3.05 -5.16 -23.20
CA GLN A 449 2.66 -4.14 -22.22
C GLN A 449 1.80 -4.76 -21.12
N TRP A 450 2.04 -4.30 -19.90
CA TRP A 450 1.47 -4.86 -18.69
C TRP A 450 0.85 -3.76 -17.83
N THR A 451 -0.30 -4.05 -17.24
CA THR A 451 -1.00 -3.19 -16.28
C THR A 451 -1.52 -4.01 -15.10
N VAL A 452 -1.88 -3.33 -14.02
CA VAL A 452 -2.49 -3.93 -12.82
C VAL A 452 -3.90 -3.35 -12.64
N ASP A 453 -4.89 -4.23 -12.63
CA ASP A 453 -6.27 -3.87 -12.29
C ASP A 453 -6.42 -3.81 -10.76
N PHE A 454 -5.92 -2.73 -10.13
CA PHE A 454 -5.82 -2.60 -8.68
C PHE A 454 -7.14 -2.87 -7.94
N ASP A 455 -8.27 -2.33 -8.39
CA ASP A 455 -9.56 -2.52 -7.71
C ASP A 455 -9.97 -3.99 -7.61
N ARG A 456 -9.79 -4.73 -8.70
CA ARG A 456 -10.11 -6.16 -8.78
C ARG A 456 -9.13 -7.00 -7.97
N LEU A 457 -7.84 -6.75 -8.12
CA LEU A 457 -6.79 -7.44 -7.38
C LEU A 457 -6.95 -7.22 -5.87
N MET A 458 -7.24 -5.99 -5.45
CA MET A 458 -7.51 -5.65 -4.07
C MET A 458 -8.82 -6.26 -3.56
N GLY A 459 -9.85 -6.35 -4.40
CA GLY A 459 -11.08 -7.09 -4.11
C GLY A 459 -10.80 -8.55 -3.77
N ARG A 460 -9.95 -9.22 -4.56
CA ARG A 460 -9.52 -10.60 -4.33
C ARG A 460 -8.66 -10.75 -3.09
N LEU A 461 -7.72 -9.83 -2.85
CA LEU A 461 -6.90 -9.84 -1.64
C LEU A 461 -7.77 -9.69 -0.37
N ARG A 462 -8.71 -8.74 -0.36
CA ARG A 462 -9.68 -8.59 0.74
C ARG A 462 -10.52 -9.84 0.97
N GLU A 463 -10.89 -10.56 -0.09
CA GLU A 463 -11.59 -11.83 0.04
C GLU A 463 -10.72 -12.94 0.62
N THR A 464 -9.47 -13.07 0.17
CA THR A 464 -8.52 -14.04 0.72
C THR A 464 -8.27 -13.81 2.22
N GLU A 465 -8.09 -12.54 2.63
CA GLU A 465 -7.93 -12.20 4.05
C GLU A 465 -9.20 -12.49 4.87
N LEU A 466 -10.38 -12.15 4.34
CA LEU A 466 -11.65 -12.45 5.01
C LEU A 466 -11.87 -13.95 5.16
N ASP A 467 -11.53 -14.74 4.13
CA ASP A 467 -11.58 -16.20 4.17
C ASP A 467 -10.64 -16.75 5.24
N ALA A 468 -9.43 -16.21 5.37
CA ALA A 468 -8.47 -16.61 6.40
C ALA A 468 -9.00 -16.30 7.82
N ILE A 469 -9.59 -15.12 8.02
CA ILE A 469 -10.23 -14.73 9.29
C ILE A 469 -11.37 -15.70 9.64
N ILE A 470 -12.22 -16.06 8.67
CA ILE A 470 -13.34 -16.99 8.87
C ILE A 470 -12.83 -18.42 9.13
N GLU A 471 -11.78 -18.87 8.44
CA GLU A 471 -11.19 -20.19 8.69
C GLU A 471 -10.56 -20.27 10.08
N GLN A 472 -9.88 -19.22 10.53
CA GLN A 472 -9.26 -19.21 11.86
C GLN A 472 -10.28 -19.17 12.99
N SER A 473 -11.39 -18.43 12.82
CA SER A 473 -12.43 -18.26 13.84
C SER A 473 -13.46 -19.40 13.85
N HIS A 474 -13.86 -19.89 12.67
CA HIS A 474 -14.93 -20.88 12.52
C HIS A 474 -14.48 -22.17 11.81
N GLY A 475 -13.20 -22.34 11.50
CA GLY A 475 -12.68 -23.55 10.88
C GLY A 475 -13.14 -23.75 9.44
N ARG A 476 -12.61 -24.80 8.81
CA ARG A 476 -12.84 -25.14 7.39
C ARG A 476 -14.30 -25.31 7.01
N HIS A 477 -15.12 -25.84 7.93
CA HIS A 477 -16.56 -25.99 7.69
C HIS A 477 -17.28 -24.65 7.61
N GLY A 478 -16.93 -23.67 8.46
CA GLY A 478 -17.52 -22.33 8.38
C GLY A 478 -17.11 -21.59 7.11
N LEU A 479 -15.82 -21.69 6.74
CA LEU A 479 -15.33 -21.14 5.49
C LEU A 479 -16.02 -21.77 4.26
N ARG A 480 -16.19 -23.10 4.26
CA ARG A 480 -16.90 -23.78 3.16
C ARG A 480 -18.33 -23.25 3.00
N LEU A 481 -19.09 -23.13 4.08
CA LEU A 481 -20.47 -22.65 4.05
C LEU A 481 -20.55 -21.21 3.54
N THR A 482 -19.66 -20.33 3.98
CA THR A 482 -19.62 -18.93 3.52
C THR A 482 -19.21 -18.79 2.07
N ARG A 483 -18.26 -19.60 1.58
CA ARG A 483 -17.92 -19.66 0.14
C ARG A 483 -19.11 -20.08 -0.71
N ILE A 484 -19.83 -21.12 -0.30
CA ILE A 484 -21.04 -21.58 -1.00
C ILE A 484 -22.11 -20.49 -1.03
N LEU A 485 -22.34 -19.77 0.08
CA LEU A 485 -23.31 -18.68 0.14
C LEU A 485 -22.86 -17.45 -0.66
N ARG A 486 -21.56 -17.22 -0.80
CA ARG A 486 -21.01 -16.15 -1.65
C ARG A 486 -21.26 -16.47 -3.13
N GLU A 487 -21.02 -17.70 -3.55
CA GLU A 487 -21.14 -18.15 -4.94
C GLU A 487 -22.61 -18.33 -5.36
N LYS A 488 -23.42 -19.01 -4.53
CA LYS A 488 -24.82 -19.35 -4.86
C LYS A 488 -25.84 -18.32 -4.35
N GLY A 489 -25.39 -17.34 -3.58
CA GLY A 489 -26.26 -16.36 -2.93
C GLY A 489 -27.10 -16.97 -1.80
N LYS A 490 -28.40 -16.68 -1.81
CA LYS A 490 -29.31 -17.03 -0.70
C LYS A 490 -29.80 -18.47 -0.83
N LEU A 491 -29.49 -19.30 0.16
CA LEU A 491 -29.84 -20.73 0.16
C LEU A 491 -30.79 -21.08 1.30
N ASP A 492 -31.75 -21.96 1.02
CA ASP A 492 -32.64 -22.48 2.05
C ASP A 492 -31.92 -23.54 2.91
N GLU A 493 -32.57 -23.91 4.01
CA GLU A 493 -32.03 -24.89 4.97
C GLU A 493 -31.88 -26.31 4.37
N LYS A 494 -32.53 -26.61 3.23
CA LYS A 494 -32.47 -27.93 2.59
C LYS A 494 -31.38 -28.02 1.52
N MET A 495 -31.18 -26.97 0.73
CA MET A 495 -30.19 -26.92 -0.34
C MET A 495 -28.78 -26.72 0.21
N LEU A 496 -28.62 -25.94 1.28
CA LEU A 496 -27.28 -25.64 1.84
C LEU A 496 -26.52 -26.91 2.31
N PRO A 497 -27.12 -27.86 3.06
CA PRO A 497 -26.44 -29.11 3.42
C PRO A 497 -26.07 -29.97 2.22
N SER A 498 -26.93 -30.02 1.19
CA SER A 498 -26.67 -30.76 -0.04
C SER A 498 -25.50 -30.15 -0.81
N ALA A 499 -25.44 -28.82 -0.93
CA ALA A 499 -24.35 -28.12 -1.60
C ALA A 499 -23.02 -28.25 -0.84
N ALA A 500 -23.06 -28.29 0.50
CA ALA A 500 -21.88 -28.39 1.35
C ALA A 500 -21.34 -29.82 1.51
N LEU A 501 -22.11 -30.83 1.07
CA LEU A 501 -21.87 -32.25 1.33
C LEU A 501 -21.67 -32.52 2.84
N MET A 502 -22.58 -31.97 3.66
CA MET A 502 -22.55 -32.06 5.12
C MET A 502 -23.89 -32.57 5.67
N LYS A 503 -23.86 -33.19 6.85
CA LYS A 503 -25.09 -33.60 7.54
C LYS A 503 -25.90 -32.36 7.93
N LYS A 504 -27.23 -32.46 7.82
CA LYS A 504 -28.15 -31.35 8.15
C LYS A 504 -27.93 -30.81 9.57
N THR A 505 -27.76 -31.69 10.55
CA THR A 505 -27.54 -31.33 11.97
C THR A 505 -26.29 -30.48 12.15
N ASP A 506 -25.20 -30.82 11.44
CA ASP A 506 -23.90 -30.18 11.59
C ASP A 506 -23.92 -28.80 10.94
N VAL A 507 -24.58 -28.67 9.78
CA VAL A 507 -24.80 -27.38 9.12
C VAL A 507 -25.66 -26.48 9.98
N GLN A 508 -26.78 -26.96 10.53
CA GLN A 508 -27.62 -26.15 11.42
C GLN A 508 -26.84 -25.62 12.63
N GLY A 509 -26.11 -26.49 13.33
CA GLY A 509 -25.29 -26.10 14.47
C GLY A 509 -24.22 -25.07 14.09
N LYS A 510 -23.59 -25.25 12.92
CA LYS A 510 -22.54 -24.33 12.46
C LYS A 510 -23.10 -22.97 12.03
N MET A 511 -24.20 -22.96 11.28
CA MET A 511 -24.85 -21.75 10.80
C MET A 511 -25.40 -20.92 11.96
N LEU A 512 -25.96 -21.56 12.99
CA LEU A 512 -26.38 -20.86 14.20
C LEU A 512 -25.20 -20.20 14.91
N ALA A 513 -24.07 -20.90 15.07
CA ALA A 513 -22.87 -20.32 15.68
C ALA A 513 -22.32 -19.13 14.87
N MET A 514 -22.37 -19.22 13.53
CA MET A 514 -21.93 -18.13 12.64
C MET A 514 -22.90 -16.95 12.62
N GLN A 515 -24.20 -17.20 12.81
CA GLN A 515 -25.21 -16.16 12.98
C GLN A 515 -25.02 -15.40 14.29
N MET A 516 -24.76 -16.11 15.39
CA MET A 516 -24.44 -15.47 16.68
C MET A 516 -23.16 -14.62 16.62
N ALA A 517 -22.23 -14.97 15.73
CA ALA A 517 -21.02 -14.20 15.45
C ALA A 517 -21.22 -13.05 14.44
N GLY A 518 -22.43 -12.89 13.88
CA GLY A 518 -22.76 -11.82 12.93
C GLY A 518 -22.24 -12.03 11.50
N ILE A 519 -21.69 -13.21 11.19
CA ILE A 519 -21.09 -13.51 9.88
C ILE A 519 -22.14 -13.83 8.81
N VAL A 520 -23.19 -14.55 9.21
CA VAL A 520 -24.26 -15.00 8.31
C VAL A 520 -25.60 -14.62 8.91
N ASP A 521 -26.58 -14.31 8.08
CA ASP A 521 -27.94 -14.01 8.53
C ASP A 521 -29.00 -14.86 7.85
N VAL A 522 -30.20 -14.80 8.43
CA VAL A 522 -31.41 -15.40 7.89
C VAL A 522 -32.31 -14.31 7.34
N GLN A 523 -32.75 -14.47 6.09
CA GLN A 523 -33.82 -13.69 5.51
C GLN A 523 -35.13 -14.47 5.58
N GLU A 524 -36.15 -13.82 6.16
CA GLU A 524 -37.51 -14.32 6.23
C GLU A 524 -38.31 -13.85 5.01
N VAL A 525 -38.91 -14.78 4.28
CA VAL A 525 -39.78 -14.50 3.14
C VAL A 525 -41.16 -15.13 3.41
N PRO A 526 -42.16 -14.35 3.83
CA PRO A 526 -43.50 -14.86 4.13
C PRO A 526 -44.22 -15.25 2.84
N LYS A 527 -44.87 -16.42 2.81
CA LYS A 527 -45.65 -16.89 1.65
C LYS A 527 -47.01 -16.17 1.52
N ASP A 528 -47.50 -15.59 2.60
CA ASP A 528 -48.77 -14.89 2.68
C ASP A 528 -48.70 -13.69 3.64
N SER A 529 -49.75 -12.86 3.62
CA SER A 529 -49.82 -11.64 4.44
C SER A 529 -49.86 -11.90 5.95
N SER A 530 -50.14 -13.13 6.38
CA SER A 530 -50.22 -13.49 7.80
C SER A 530 -48.86 -13.53 8.50
N ARG A 531 -47.75 -13.61 7.74
CA ARG A 531 -46.35 -13.68 8.24
C ARG A 531 -46.13 -14.73 9.34
N LEU A 532 -46.95 -15.77 9.38
CA LEU A 532 -46.80 -16.86 10.35
C LEU A 532 -45.57 -17.70 10.02
N ALA A 533 -44.77 -18.08 11.03
CA ALA A 533 -43.51 -18.80 10.85
C ALA A 533 -43.66 -20.12 10.06
N ASN A 534 -44.78 -20.83 10.21
CA ASN A 534 -45.08 -22.06 9.46
C ASN A 534 -45.38 -21.82 7.96
N ARG A 535 -45.63 -20.57 7.56
CA ARG A 535 -45.81 -20.12 6.17
C ARG A 535 -44.68 -19.20 5.71
N THR A 536 -43.56 -19.16 6.42
CA THR A 536 -42.38 -18.34 6.06
C THR A 536 -41.25 -19.24 5.55
N LEU A 537 -40.56 -18.80 4.49
CA LEU A 537 -39.32 -19.40 4.01
C LEU A 537 -38.14 -18.67 4.65
N PHE A 538 -37.12 -19.45 5.05
CA PHE A 538 -35.91 -18.93 5.68
C PHE A 538 -34.72 -19.20 4.77
N PHE A 539 -34.02 -18.14 4.38
CA PHE A 539 -32.84 -18.22 3.53
C PHE A 539 -31.61 -17.73 4.27
N TRP A 540 -30.59 -18.55 4.32
CA TRP A 540 -29.27 -18.15 4.78
C TRP A 540 -28.59 -17.31 3.71
N TYR A 541 -27.92 -16.22 4.12
CA TYR A 541 -27.14 -15.39 3.22
C TYR A 541 -25.91 -14.83 3.92
N PHE A 542 -24.84 -14.68 3.16
CA PHE A 542 -23.59 -14.08 3.60
C PHE A 542 -23.47 -12.68 3.01
N ASP A 543 -23.38 -11.67 3.89
CA ASP A 543 -23.16 -10.29 3.50
C ASP A 543 -21.67 -9.96 3.60
N LYS A 544 -21.00 -9.88 2.43
CA LYS A 544 -19.57 -9.63 2.33
C LYS A 544 -19.19 -8.27 2.92
N GLU A 545 -19.93 -7.21 2.60
CA GLU A 545 -19.59 -5.85 3.04
C GLU A 545 -19.71 -5.71 4.55
N ARG A 546 -20.79 -6.27 5.12
CA ARG A 546 -20.97 -6.27 6.56
C ARG A 546 -19.93 -7.12 7.27
N ALA A 547 -19.60 -8.30 6.75
CA ALA A 547 -18.56 -9.15 7.32
C ALA A 547 -17.19 -8.45 7.30
N GLN A 548 -16.85 -7.72 6.22
CA GLN A 548 -15.63 -6.93 6.13
C GLN A 548 -15.62 -5.76 7.13
N ALA A 549 -16.74 -5.03 7.28
CA ALA A 549 -16.86 -3.94 8.23
C ALA A 549 -16.74 -4.42 9.69
N GLN A 550 -17.36 -5.56 10.01
CA GLN A 550 -17.26 -6.20 11.33
C GLN A 550 -15.84 -6.67 11.61
N ALA A 551 -15.21 -7.35 10.65
CA ALA A 551 -13.82 -7.80 10.78
C ALA A 551 -12.87 -6.61 11.03
N LEU A 552 -13.04 -5.51 10.31
CA LEU A 552 -12.26 -4.29 10.50
C LEU A 552 -12.43 -3.71 11.92
N ASP A 553 -13.65 -3.66 12.44
CA ASP A 553 -13.90 -3.19 13.81
C ASP A 553 -13.29 -4.11 14.89
N ASP A 554 -13.39 -5.42 14.69
CA ASP A 554 -12.78 -6.41 15.58
C ASP A 554 -11.25 -6.34 15.57
N ILE A 555 -10.64 -6.03 14.41
CA ILE A 555 -9.20 -5.78 14.30
C ILE A 555 -8.81 -4.52 15.09
N TYR A 556 -9.55 -3.40 14.96
CA TYR A 556 -9.28 -2.21 15.77
C TYR A 556 -9.37 -2.50 17.27
N LYS A 557 -10.40 -3.25 17.67
CA LYS A 557 -10.58 -3.67 19.05
C LYS A 557 -9.42 -4.54 19.55
N ALA A 558 -8.90 -5.43 18.70
CA ALA A 558 -7.73 -6.24 19.01
C ALA A 558 -6.48 -5.38 19.18
N MET A 559 -6.22 -4.45 18.26
CA MET A 559 -5.10 -3.49 18.36
C MET A 559 -5.19 -2.66 19.64
N LEU A 560 -6.37 -2.12 19.93
CA LEU A 560 -6.64 -1.35 21.15
C LEU A 560 -6.32 -2.16 22.41
N ARG A 561 -6.79 -3.40 22.48
CA ARG A 561 -6.50 -4.30 23.61
C ARG A 561 -5.01 -4.60 23.73
N CYS A 562 -4.29 -4.79 22.63
CA CYS A 562 -2.83 -5.00 22.67
C CYS A 562 -2.12 -3.79 23.28
N LEU A 563 -2.48 -2.57 22.88
CA LEU A 563 -1.86 -1.35 23.39
C LEU A 563 -2.27 -1.04 24.84
N GLN A 564 -3.52 -1.26 25.22
CA GLN A 564 -3.96 -1.17 26.62
C GLN A 564 -3.20 -2.17 27.50
N THR A 565 -3.01 -3.40 27.01
CA THR A 565 -2.19 -4.41 27.71
C THR A 565 -0.75 -3.93 27.85
N LEU A 566 -0.18 -3.34 26.81
CA LEU A 566 1.17 -2.77 26.86
C LEU A 566 1.30 -1.68 27.93
N GLN A 567 0.32 -0.78 28.04
CA GLN A 567 0.31 0.26 29.09
C GLN A 567 0.25 -0.36 30.49
N VAL A 568 -0.52 -1.42 30.69
CA VAL A 568 -0.56 -2.16 31.97
C VAL A 568 0.79 -2.80 32.28
N GLU A 569 1.45 -3.43 31.31
CA GLU A 569 2.79 -4.02 31.50
C GLU A 569 3.85 -2.95 31.80
N ARG A 570 3.82 -1.79 31.13
CA ARG A 570 4.69 -0.65 31.42
C ARG A 570 4.46 -0.12 32.84
N HIS A 571 3.21 -0.05 33.27
CA HIS A 571 2.88 0.42 34.62
C HIS A 571 3.35 -0.56 35.71
N LYS A 572 3.24 -1.88 35.49
CA LYS A 572 3.73 -2.91 36.42
C LYS A 572 5.24 -2.76 36.68
N GLU A 573 6.02 -2.55 35.62
CA GLU A 573 7.48 -2.47 35.70
C GLU A 573 8.02 -1.02 35.71
N ARG A 574 7.18 -0.02 36.05
CA ARG A 574 7.51 1.41 35.96
C ARG A 574 8.80 1.78 36.69
N ASN A 575 9.07 1.17 37.85
CA ASN A 575 10.27 1.45 38.63
C ASN A 575 11.53 1.00 37.88
N ILE A 576 11.49 -0.19 37.25
CA ILE A 576 12.60 -0.71 36.46
C ILE A 576 12.80 0.14 35.20
N LEU A 577 11.71 0.49 34.50
CA LEU A 577 11.79 1.33 33.31
C LEU A 577 12.38 2.71 33.63
N SER A 578 11.92 3.36 34.71
CA SER A 578 12.47 4.65 35.15
C SER A 578 13.95 4.58 35.55
N PHE A 579 14.43 3.41 35.97
CA PHE A 579 15.83 3.17 36.28
C PHE A 579 16.67 3.06 35.00
N VAL A 580 16.16 2.34 33.99
CA VAL A 580 16.81 2.12 32.70
C VAL A 580 16.82 3.38 31.84
N GLU A 581 15.78 4.23 31.91
CA GLU A 581 15.69 5.49 31.17
C GLU A 581 16.76 6.53 31.57
N ARG A 582 17.50 6.30 32.67
CA ARG A 582 18.55 7.22 33.10
C ARG A 582 19.76 7.13 32.17
N LYS A 583 20.30 8.28 31.76
CA LYS A 583 21.38 8.39 30.77
C LYS A 583 22.66 7.64 31.14
N ASP A 584 22.91 7.42 32.42
CA ASP A 584 24.04 6.66 32.95
C ASP A 584 23.85 5.13 32.89
N VAL A 585 22.61 4.67 32.69
CA VAL A 585 22.23 3.25 32.63
C VAL A 585 21.97 2.79 31.20
N GLN A 586 21.44 3.67 30.35
CA GLN A 586 21.15 3.37 28.94
C GLN A 586 22.37 2.78 28.22
N GLY A 587 22.22 1.60 27.63
CA GLY A 587 23.26 0.85 26.93
C GLY A 587 24.23 0.07 27.84
N LYS A 588 24.04 0.10 29.16
CA LYS A 588 24.81 -0.64 30.16
C LYS A 588 23.90 -1.37 31.16
N GLU A 589 22.70 -1.72 30.72
CA GLU A 589 21.65 -2.29 31.57
C GLU A 589 22.12 -3.59 32.25
N GLU A 590 22.83 -4.44 31.52
CA GLU A 590 23.36 -5.73 32.03
C GLU A 590 24.43 -5.53 33.12
N GLU A 591 25.26 -4.49 32.99
CA GLU A 591 26.37 -4.23 33.91
C GLU A 591 25.90 -3.54 35.21
N VAL A 592 24.87 -2.69 35.10
CA VAL A 592 24.43 -1.79 36.18
C VAL A 592 23.31 -2.41 37.02
N MET A 593 22.49 -3.30 36.43
CA MET A 593 21.34 -3.89 37.11
C MET A 593 21.70 -5.21 37.81
N THR A 594 20.94 -5.56 38.86
CA THR A 594 21.03 -6.92 39.41
C THR A 594 20.42 -7.92 38.43
N ALA A 595 20.93 -9.15 38.42
CA ALA A 595 20.46 -10.21 37.51
C ALA A 595 18.93 -10.42 37.56
N GLU A 596 18.31 -10.29 38.75
CA GLU A 596 16.85 -10.39 38.88
C GLU A 596 16.11 -9.25 38.14
N HIS A 597 16.54 -8.01 38.33
CA HIS A 597 15.92 -6.85 37.66
C HIS A 597 16.21 -6.87 36.16
N TYR A 598 17.40 -7.30 35.75
CA TYR A 598 17.75 -7.46 34.34
C TYR A 598 16.89 -8.51 33.65
N ASN A 599 16.66 -9.67 34.29
CA ASN A 599 15.78 -10.71 33.77
C ASN A 599 14.32 -10.24 33.66
N LYS A 600 13.82 -9.47 34.64
CA LYS A 600 12.49 -8.85 34.57
C LYS A 600 12.39 -7.85 33.43
N TYR A 601 13.41 -7.01 33.25
CA TYR A 601 13.49 -6.06 32.14
C TYR A 601 13.48 -6.76 30.77
N ASN A 602 14.28 -7.81 30.60
CA ASN A 602 14.28 -8.60 29.36
C ASN A 602 12.94 -9.27 29.09
N THR A 603 12.30 -9.83 30.12
CA THR A 603 10.94 -10.40 30.00
C THR A 603 9.93 -9.33 29.57
N HIS A 604 10.03 -8.12 30.14
CA HIS A 604 9.19 -6.99 29.75
C HIS A 604 9.43 -6.60 28.28
N LEU A 605 10.68 -6.50 27.83
CA LEU A 605 11.03 -6.21 26.43
C LEU A 605 10.49 -7.27 25.47
N GLU A 606 10.57 -8.55 25.82
CA GLU A 606 9.99 -9.63 25.01
C GLU A 606 8.48 -9.48 24.86
N VAL A 607 7.77 -9.18 25.96
CA VAL A 607 6.31 -8.96 25.95
C VAL A 607 5.97 -7.72 25.12
N GLN A 608 6.71 -6.62 25.30
CA GLN A 608 6.55 -5.41 24.51
C GLN A 608 6.73 -5.69 23.01
N ASN A 609 7.80 -6.39 22.63
CA ASN A 609 8.08 -6.72 21.23
C ASN A 609 6.98 -7.60 20.62
N LYS A 610 6.46 -8.57 21.38
CA LYS A 610 5.32 -9.41 20.94
C LYS A 610 4.05 -8.59 20.73
N LEU A 611 3.72 -7.69 21.66
CA LEU A 611 2.53 -6.85 21.58
C LEU A 611 2.61 -5.85 20.42
N VAL A 612 3.71 -5.11 20.30
CA VAL A 612 3.93 -4.14 19.22
C VAL A 612 4.00 -4.86 17.86
N GLY A 613 4.71 -5.99 17.78
CA GLY A 613 4.75 -6.82 16.58
C GLY A 613 3.35 -7.30 16.16
N GLN A 614 2.48 -7.62 17.12
CA GLN A 614 1.10 -7.99 16.79
C GLN A 614 0.24 -6.82 16.34
N VAL A 615 0.43 -5.63 16.91
CA VAL A 615 -0.22 -4.40 16.40
C VAL A 615 0.21 -4.14 14.95
N MET A 616 1.48 -4.33 14.62
CA MET A 616 1.96 -4.17 13.23
C MET A 616 1.28 -5.17 12.28
N ARG A 617 1.17 -6.46 12.66
CA ARG A 617 0.48 -7.47 11.83
C ARG A 617 -1.01 -7.15 11.64
N LEU A 618 -1.68 -6.73 12.71
CA LEU A 618 -3.10 -6.33 12.64
C LEU A 618 -3.29 -5.09 11.75
N ASP A 619 -2.36 -4.14 11.76
CA ASP A 619 -2.39 -2.99 10.86
C ASP A 619 -2.25 -3.37 9.38
N GLU A 620 -1.59 -4.48 9.03
CA GLU A 620 -1.57 -4.96 7.63
C GLU A 620 -2.99 -5.33 7.15
N LEU A 621 -3.76 -5.99 8.01
CA LEU A 621 -5.16 -6.33 7.73
C LEU A 621 -6.03 -5.07 7.64
N VAL A 622 -5.82 -4.09 8.53
CA VAL A 622 -6.50 -2.79 8.44
C VAL A 622 -6.20 -2.13 7.09
N SER A 623 -4.93 -2.14 6.67
CA SER A 623 -4.52 -1.50 5.42
C SER A 623 -5.19 -2.15 4.21
N VAL A 624 -5.28 -3.48 4.17
CA VAL A 624 -6.00 -4.21 3.09
C VAL A 624 -7.50 -3.94 3.09
N LEU A 625 -8.15 -3.90 4.26
CA LEU A 625 -9.61 -3.73 4.37
C LEU A 625 -10.05 -2.26 4.20
N ARG A 626 -9.27 -1.29 4.69
CA ARG A 626 -9.65 0.13 4.75
C ARG A 626 -8.93 1.02 3.74
N ASP A 627 -7.66 0.80 3.44
CA ASP A 627 -6.84 1.82 2.74
C ASP A 627 -6.59 1.47 1.28
N TYR A 628 -6.36 0.20 1.00
CA TYR A 628 -6.03 -0.28 -0.33
C TYR A 628 -7.26 -0.50 -1.22
#